data_AF-A0A550I5D6-F1
#
_entry.id   AF-A0A550I5D6-F1
#
_cell.length_a   1.000
_cell.length_b   1.000
_cell.length_c   1.000
_cell.angle_alpha   90.00
_cell.angle_beta   90.00
_cell.angle_gamma   90.00
#
_symmetry.space_group_name_H-M   'P 1'
#
loop_
_entity.id
_entity.type
_entity.pdbx_description
1 polymer ?
#
loop_
_entity_poly.entity_id
_entity_poly.type
_entity_poly.pdbx_seq_one_letter_code
_entity_poly.pdbx_strand_id
1 'polypeptide(L)'
;MASDQQRHVRRSPLLFTTPLVLLAVLALVLLWEITRGNVTGELSRQWPWRLRLMDTDALGSLLAVALAAVLGRAQYARTVRPALGWRASWVPGAFAPDEPAWEAGILNGGPQHAVVERVEYRLVPHDRAPGAWTDHAGLLRELAAMGLVHGKHYRQMLVGAGFPLPGATGYETAPHGAYTQRFVDEIDELRLRLRVTDAVGDSHERVMDLMRGARLERPGAARSGLIVEPGV
;
A
#
# COMPACT_ATOMS: atom_id res chain seq x y z
N MET A 1 10.99 9.05 14.42
CA MET A 1 9.64 8.54 14.08
C MET A 1 9.62 8.19 12.60
N ALA A 2 9.45 6.92 12.24
CA ALA A 2 9.28 6.53 10.83
C ALA A 2 7.94 7.08 10.32
N SER A 3 7.91 7.68 9.13
CA SER A 3 6.67 8.25 8.59
C SER A 3 5.68 7.12 8.29
N ASP A 4 4.50 7.20 8.90
CA ASP A 4 3.35 6.30 8.67
C ASP A 4 2.62 6.64 7.36
N GLN A 5 3.39 7.09 6.35
CA GLN A 5 2.85 7.64 5.12
C GLN A 5 2.81 6.54 4.06
N GLN A 6 1.61 6.27 3.55
CA GLN A 6 1.44 5.41 2.39
C GLN A 6 2.12 6.05 1.18
N ARG A 7 3.07 5.32 0.59
CA ARG A 7 3.83 5.72 -0.59
C ARG A 7 3.35 4.95 -1.81
N HIS A 8 3.20 5.67 -2.92
CA HIS A 8 3.01 5.07 -4.22
C HIS A 8 4.38 4.67 -4.79
N VAL A 9 4.59 3.38 -5.07
CA VAL A 9 5.92 2.82 -5.38
C VAL A 9 6.16 2.76 -6.87
N ARG A 10 5.18 2.27 -7.64
CA ARG A 10 5.37 2.01 -9.07
C ARG A 10 4.04 2.05 -9.82
N ARG A 11 4.02 2.68 -11.02
CA ARG A 11 2.92 2.55 -11.98
C ARG A 11 3.12 1.32 -12.86
N SER A 12 2.04 0.64 -13.22
CA SER A 12 2.09 -0.45 -14.20
C SER A 12 2.65 0.05 -15.54
N PRO A 13 3.81 -0.44 -16.01
CA PRO A 13 4.42 0.07 -17.24
C PRO A 13 3.56 -0.24 -18.47
N LEU A 14 2.94 -1.42 -18.53
CA LEU A 14 2.12 -1.82 -19.68
C LEU A 14 0.86 -0.96 -19.82
N LEU A 15 0.18 -0.70 -18.70
CA LEU A 15 -1.14 -0.07 -18.73
C LEU A 15 -1.05 1.46 -18.60
N PHE A 16 0.06 2.03 -18.12
CA PHE A 16 0.27 3.48 -18.04
C PHE A 16 1.21 4.01 -19.14
N THR A 17 2.34 3.35 -19.39
CA THR A 17 3.37 3.88 -20.30
C THR A 17 2.95 3.70 -21.76
N THR A 18 2.34 2.58 -22.13
CA THR A 18 1.94 2.33 -23.53
C THR A 18 0.97 3.38 -24.08
N PRO A 19 -0.15 3.73 -23.41
CA PRO A 19 -1.05 4.75 -23.92
C PRO A 19 -0.42 6.14 -23.95
N LEU A 20 0.46 6.46 -23.00
CA LEU A 20 1.16 7.74 -22.95
C LEU A 20 2.18 7.88 -24.10
N VAL A 21 2.95 6.82 -24.38
CA VAL A 21 3.87 6.77 -25.51
C VAL A 21 3.11 6.88 -26.82
N LEU A 22 2.00 6.15 -26.97
CA LEU A 22 1.15 6.26 -28.15
C LEU A 22 0.64 7.69 -28.34
N LEU A 23 0.13 8.32 -27.28
CA LEU A 23 -0.32 9.71 -27.32
C LEU A 23 0.81 10.67 -27.72
N ALA A 24 2.01 10.49 -27.17
CA ALA A 24 3.17 11.31 -27.53
C ALA A 24 3.58 11.14 -29.00
N VAL A 25 3.61 9.90 -29.49
CA VAL A 25 3.90 9.61 -30.91
C VAL A 25 2.85 10.24 -31.81
N LEU A 26 1.56 10.11 -31.50
CA LEU A 26 0.48 10.73 -32.28
C LEU A 26 0.58 12.26 -32.27
N ALA A 27 0.93 12.87 -31.14
CA ALA A 27 1.13 14.32 -31.05
C ALA A 27 2.31 14.79 -31.92
N LEU A 28 3.41 14.03 -31.96
CA LEU A 28 4.55 14.32 -32.84
C LEU A 28 4.18 14.19 -34.32
N VAL A 29 3.42 13.15 -34.69
CA VAL A 29 2.90 12.99 -36.06
C VAL A 29 1.98 14.15 -36.43
N LEU A 30 1.14 14.62 -35.50
CA LEU A 30 0.26 15.77 -35.74
C LEU A 30 1.06 17.06 -35.95
N LEU A 31 2.06 17.31 -35.12
CA LEU A 31 2.93 18.47 -35.28
C LEU A 31 3.67 18.42 -36.62
N TRP A 32 4.12 17.24 -37.04
CA TRP A 32 4.71 17.03 -38.36
C TRP A 32 3.72 17.37 -39.49
N GLU A 33 2.52 16.80 -39.47
CA GLU A 33 1.50 17.04 -40.50
C GLU A 33 1.05 18.50 -40.56
N ILE A 34 0.91 19.18 -39.41
CA ILE A 34 0.62 20.62 -39.35
C ILE A 34 1.77 21.41 -39.97
N THR A 35 3.02 21.15 -39.56
CA THR A 35 4.19 21.88 -40.07
C THR A 35 4.31 21.68 -41.58
N ARG A 36 4.21 20.43 -42.05
CA ARG A 36 4.22 20.06 -43.47
C ARG A 36 3.10 20.74 -44.24
N GLY A 37 1.88 20.76 -43.71
CA GLY A 37 0.72 21.38 -44.34
C GLY A 37 0.83 22.90 -44.50
N ASN A 38 1.66 23.56 -43.68
CA ASN A 38 1.95 24.98 -43.77
C ASN A 38 3.13 25.33 -44.68
N VAL A 39 3.91 24.33 -45.15
CA VAL A 39 4.99 24.57 -46.11
C VAL A 39 4.41 24.74 -47.52
N THR A 40 4.65 25.90 -48.12
CA THR A 40 4.16 26.26 -49.46
C THR A 40 5.30 26.36 -50.48
N GLY A 41 4.97 26.43 -51.77
CA GLY A 41 5.95 26.58 -52.85
C GLY A 41 6.77 25.32 -53.16
N GLU A 42 7.92 25.49 -53.80
CA GLU A 42 8.78 24.37 -54.25
C GLU A 42 9.30 23.50 -53.09
N LEU A 43 9.46 24.08 -51.90
CA LEU A 43 9.86 23.35 -50.69
C LEU A 43 8.91 22.21 -50.33
N SER A 44 7.60 22.36 -50.58
CA SER A 44 6.61 21.31 -50.30
C SER A 44 6.83 20.01 -51.09
N ARG A 45 7.56 20.08 -52.22
CA ARG A 45 7.86 18.93 -53.08
C ARG A 45 9.17 18.25 -52.73
N GLN A 46 10.00 18.87 -51.90
CA GLN A 46 11.30 18.36 -51.50
C GLN A 46 11.18 17.44 -50.29
N TRP A 47 12.17 16.58 -50.11
CA TRP A 47 12.32 15.83 -48.86
C TRP A 47 12.74 16.82 -47.75
N PRO A 48 12.20 16.74 -46.52
CA PRO A 48 11.28 15.73 -46.00
C PRO A 48 9.79 16.04 -46.19
N TRP A 49 9.42 17.23 -46.67
CA TRP A 49 8.03 17.74 -46.73
C TRP A 49 7.08 16.95 -47.63
N ARG A 50 7.60 16.12 -48.54
CA ARG A 50 6.79 15.19 -49.34
C ARG A 50 6.26 13.99 -48.54
N LEU A 51 6.82 13.69 -47.36
CA LEU A 51 6.43 12.54 -46.55
C LEU A 51 5.11 12.83 -45.80
N ARG A 52 4.03 12.16 -46.23
CA ARG A 52 2.76 12.10 -45.50
C ARG A 52 2.75 10.82 -44.67
N LEU A 53 2.65 10.97 -43.36
CA LEU A 53 2.62 9.86 -42.42
C LEU A 53 1.20 9.34 -42.25
N MET A 54 0.22 10.24 -42.12
CA MET A 54 -1.17 9.85 -41.88
C MET A 54 -2.17 10.89 -42.39
N ASP A 55 -3.43 10.47 -42.51
CA ASP A 55 -4.53 11.39 -42.77
C ASP A 55 -4.94 12.16 -41.50
N THR A 56 -5.25 13.44 -41.64
CA THR A 56 -5.50 14.36 -40.51
C THR A 56 -6.77 13.97 -39.74
N ASP A 57 -7.81 13.47 -40.43
CA ASP A 57 -9.07 13.08 -39.80
C ASP A 57 -8.87 11.78 -38.98
N ALA A 58 -8.13 10.82 -39.54
CA ALA A 58 -7.72 9.62 -38.83
C ALA A 58 -6.83 9.93 -37.62
N LEU A 59 -5.90 10.89 -37.77
CA LEU A 59 -5.00 11.33 -36.70
C LEU A 59 -5.73 12.01 -35.55
N GLY A 60 -6.67 12.91 -35.86
CA GLY A 60 -7.53 13.54 -34.87
C GLY A 60 -8.33 12.50 -34.08
N SER A 61 -8.90 11.51 -34.77
CA SER A 61 -9.67 10.42 -34.15
C SER A 61 -8.80 9.57 -33.21
N LEU A 62 -7.62 9.15 -33.65
CA LEU A 62 -6.71 8.36 -32.82
C LEU A 62 -6.17 9.14 -31.61
N LEU A 63 -5.88 10.43 -31.79
CA LEU A 63 -5.40 11.28 -30.71
C LEU A 63 -6.49 11.50 -29.66
N ALA A 64 -7.75 11.70 -30.09
CA ALA A 64 -8.89 11.79 -29.19
C ALA A 64 -9.08 10.51 -28.36
N VAL A 65 -9.01 9.33 -29.00
CA VAL A 65 -9.11 8.03 -28.32
C VAL A 65 -7.95 7.82 -27.34
N ALA A 66 -6.72 8.10 -27.76
CA ALA A 66 -5.54 7.96 -26.90
C ALA A 66 -5.62 8.89 -25.68
N LEU A 67 -6.03 10.15 -25.89
CA LEU A 67 -6.24 11.12 -24.81
C LEU A 67 -7.32 10.66 -23.84
N ALA A 68 -8.47 10.21 -24.36
CA ALA A 68 -9.58 9.69 -23.55
C ALA A 68 -9.15 8.47 -22.73
N ALA A 69 -8.37 7.56 -23.32
CA ALA A 69 -7.84 6.39 -22.62
C ALA A 69 -6.88 6.78 -21.48
N VAL A 70 -5.96 7.73 -21.71
CA VAL A 70 -5.03 8.22 -20.68
C VAL A 70 -5.79 8.90 -19.54
N LEU A 71 -6.74 9.78 -19.85
CA LEU A 71 -7.55 10.48 -18.85
C LEU A 71 -8.45 9.51 -18.08
N GLY A 72 -9.13 8.59 -18.78
CA GLY A 72 -9.97 7.56 -18.19
C GLY A 72 -9.18 6.68 -17.21
N ARG A 73 -7.99 6.23 -17.60
CA ARG A 73 -7.09 5.51 -16.70
C ARG A 73 -6.71 6.35 -15.49
N ALA A 74 -6.32 7.61 -15.69
CA ALA A 74 -5.89 8.47 -14.59
C ALA A 74 -7.02 8.71 -13.57
N GLN A 75 -8.26 8.87 -14.04
CA GLN A 75 -9.43 8.96 -13.17
C GLN A 75 -9.70 7.63 -12.47
N TYR A 76 -9.71 6.52 -13.20
CA TYR A 76 -9.96 5.20 -12.62
C TYR A 76 -8.90 4.80 -11.57
N ALA A 77 -7.61 5.05 -11.84
CA ALA A 77 -6.53 4.81 -10.89
C ALA A 77 -6.70 5.61 -9.57
N ARG A 78 -7.27 6.82 -9.64
CA ARG A 78 -7.58 7.61 -8.45
C ARG A 78 -8.75 7.03 -7.67
N THR A 79 -9.77 6.52 -8.37
CA THR A 79 -10.96 5.97 -7.70
C THR A 79 -10.67 4.62 -7.06
N VAL A 80 -9.84 3.76 -7.67
CA VAL A 80 -9.53 2.43 -7.12
C VAL A 80 -8.32 2.41 -6.18
N ARG A 81 -7.76 3.58 -5.85
CA ARG A 81 -6.56 3.68 -5.03
C ARG A 81 -6.80 3.00 -3.67
N PRO A 82 -5.94 2.05 -3.26
CA PRO A 82 -6.07 1.42 -1.96
C PRO A 82 -5.76 2.42 -0.85
N ALA A 83 -6.45 2.30 0.26
CA ALA A 83 -6.17 3.05 1.49
C ALA A 83 -5.72 2.04 2.55
N LEU A 84 -4.44 1.69 2.54
CA LEU A 84 -3.91 0.67 3.43
C LEU A 84 -3.91 1.20 4.86
N GLY A 85 -4.47 0.43 5.79
CA GLY A 85 -4.51 0.76 7.19
C GLY A 85 -4.36 -0.48 8.05
N TRP A 86 -4.37 -0.24 9.35
CA TRP A 86 -4.36 -1.28 10.36
C TRP A 86 -5.25 -0.82 11.50
N ARG A 87 -5.72 -1.78 12.27
CA ARG A 87 -6.43 -1.56 13.53
C ARG A 87 -5.95 -2.61 14.51
N ALA A 88 -5.87 -2.24 15.77
CA ALA A 88 -5.63 -3.19 16.82
C ALA A 88 -6.41 -2.83 18.07
N SER A 89 -6.58 -3.82 18.95
CA SER A 89 -7.22 -3.67 20.24
C SER A 89 -6.88 -4.85 21.13
N TRP A 90 -6.98 -4.67 22.45
CA TRP A 90 -6.93 -5.79 23.39
C TRP A 90 -8.22 -6.60 23.33
N VAL A 91 -8.10 -7.91 23.11
CA VAL A 91 -9.21 -8.86 23.09
C VAL A 91 -8.95 -9.99 24.09
N PRO A 92 -9.97 -10.45 24.85
CA PRO A 92 -9.83 -11.62 25.71
C PRO A 92 -9.81 -12.92 24.90
N GLY A 93 -9.30 -14.00 25.48
CA GLY A 93 -9.51 -15.35 24.94
C GLY A 93 -8.66 -15.73 23.72
N ALA A 94 -7.69 -14.90 23.30
CA ALA A 94 -6.87 -15.20 22.13
C ALA A 94 -5.87 -16.35 22.37
N PHE A 95 -5.40 -16.54 23.62
CA PHE A 95 -4.44 -17.59 24.00
C PHE A 95 -4.97 -18.46 25.14
N ALA A 96 -5.54 -17.83 26.16
CA ALA A 96 -6.26 -18.47 27.25
C ALA A 96 -7.52 -17.65 27.58
N PRO A 97 -8.56 -18.23 28.19
CA PRO A 97 -9.84 -17.56 28.43
C PRO A 97 -9.72 -16.20 29.12
N ASP A 98 -8.83 -16.08 30.11
CA ASP A 98 -8.66 -14.87 30.92
C ASP A 98 -7.40 -14.06 30.56
N GLU A 99 -6.69 -14.43 29.48
CA GLU A 99 -5.48 -13.73 29.05
C GLU A 99 -5.80 -12.81 27.87
N PRO A 100 -5.81 -11.48 28.06
CA PRO A 100 -6.01 -10.55 26.97
C PRO A 100 -4.79 -10.53 26.06
N ALA A 101 -5.02 -10.38 24.76
CA ALA A 101 -3.99 -10.20 23.76
C ALA A 101 -4.26 -8.96 22.92
N TRP A 102 -3.19 -8.28 22.53
CA TRP A 102 -3.25 -7.23 21.54
C TRP A 102 -3.43 -7.88 20.17
N GLU A 103 -4.62 -7.77 19.59
CA GLU A 103 -4.91 -8.28 18.26
C GLU A 103 -4.78 -7.15 17.25
N ALA A 104 -3.91 -7.32 16.26
CA ALA A 104 -3.72 -6.41 15.16
C ALA A 104 -4.19 -7.05 13.85
N GLY A 105 -4.92 -6.26 13.07
CA GLY A 105 -5.37 -6.60 11.74
C GLY A 105 -5.03 -5.51 10.74
N ILE A 106 -4.92 -5.90 9.48
CA ILE A 106 -4.68 -5.01 8.34
C ILE A 106 -5.98 -4.86 7.54
N LEU A 107 -6.16 -3.69 6.92
CA LEU A 107 -7.34 -3.41 6.11
C LEU A 107 -6.98 -2.56 4.90
N ASN A 108 -7.84 -2.64 3.88
CA ASN A 108 -7.83 -1.74 2.74
C ASN A 108 -9.12 -0.92 2.75
N GLY A 109 -9.02 0.35 3.16
CA GLY A 109 -10.13 1.30 3.17
C GLY A 109 -10.51 1.82 1.78
N GLY A 110 -9.82 1.36 0.73
CA GLY A 110 -10.15 1.70 -0.65
C GLY A 110 -11.40 0.95 -1.14
N PRO A 111 -12.06 1.43 -2.20
CA PRO A 111 -13.33 0.87 -2.67
C PRO A 111 -13.16 -0.43 -3.47
N GLN A 112 -11.94 -0.79 -3.85
CA GLN A 112 -11.61 -2.00 -4.60
C GLN A 112 -10.62 -2.85 -3.81
N HIS A 113 -10.56 -4.14 -4.13
CA HIS A 113 -9.57 -5.04 -3.56
C HIS A 113 -8.15 -4.62 -3.99
N ALA A 114 -7.18 -4.97 -3.15
CA ALA A 114 -5.76 -4.88 -3.47
C ALA A 114 -5.12 -6.23 -3.18
N VAL A 115 -4.15 -6.64 -3.99
CA VAL A 115 -3.48 -7.94 -3.83
C VAL A 115 -2.13 -7.71 -3.20
N VAL A 116 -1.82 -8.45 -2.15
CA VAL A 116 -0.51 -8.38 -1.48
C VAL A 116 0.57 -8.83 -2.47
N GLU A 117 1.56 -7.96 -2.69
CA GLU A 117 2.74 -8.25 -3.51
C GLU A 117 3.87 -8.76 -2.61
N ARG A 118 4.09 -8.08 -1.47
CA ARG A 118 5.16 -8.40 -0.54
C ARG A 118 4.82 -7.89 0.86
N VAL A 119 5.25 -8.67 1.85
CA VAL A 119 5.20 -8.29 3.26
C VAL A 119 6.59 -8.44 3.85
N GLU A 120 7.06 -7.39 4.52
CA GLU A 120 8.29 -7.41 5.29
C GLU A 120 8.03 -6.91 6.71
N TYR A 121 8.85 -7.37 7.63
CA TYR A 121 8.76 -7.12 9.06
C TYR A 121 10.05 -6.52 9.56
N ARG A 122 9.95 -5.67 10.58
CA ARG A 122 11.10 -5.18 11.33
C ARG A 122 10.72 -5.06 12.80
N LEU A 123 11.45 -5.79 13.64
CA LEU A 123 11.30 -5.72 15.09
C LEU A 123 12.15 -4.61 15.68
N VAL A 124 11.59 -3.95 16.70
CA VAL A 124 12.31 -3.04 17.61
C VAL A 124 12.08 -3.56 19.02
N PRO A 125 13.00 -4.35 19.59
CA PRO A 125 12.90 -4.81 20.97
C PRO A 125 13.15 -3.65 21.96
N HIS A 126 12.64 -3.76 23.19
CA HIS A 126 12.71 -2.70 24.21
C HIS A 126 14.15 -2.22 24.49
N ASP A 127 15.06 -3.17 24.72
CA ASP A 127 16.43 -2.89 25.14
C ASP A 127 17.47 -3.20 24.05
N ARG A 128 17.07 -3.20 22.77
CA ARG A 128 17.97 -3.57 21.66
C ARG A 128 17.80 -2.65 20.47
N ALA A 129 18.84 -2.58 19.65
CA ALA A 129 18.76 -1.87 18.38
C ALA A 129 17.69 -2.51 17.46
N PRO A 130 16.99 -1.70 16.64
CA PRO A 130 16.09 -2.22 15.62
C PRO A 130 16.75 -3.25 14.71
N GLY A 131 16.06 -4.37 14.48
CA GLY A 131 16.50 -5.41 13.54
C GLY A 131 16.51 -4.94 12.08
N ALA A 132 16.89 -5.83 11.17
CA ALA A 132 16.78 -5.59 9.73
C ALA A 132 15.34 -5.82 9.24
N TRP A 133 15.03 -5.36 8.03
CA TRP A 133 13.80 -5.80 7.37
C TRP A 133 13.94 -7.26 6.95
N THR A 134 12.96 -8.08 7.26
CA THR A 134 12.96 -9.51 6.97
C THR A 134 11.58 -9.99 6.51
N ASP A 135 11.51 -11.17 5.90
CA ASP A 135 10.25 -11.85 5.64
C ASP A 135 9.65 -12.49 6.90
N HIS A 136 8.50 -13.14 6.75
CA HIS A 136 7.81 -13.83 7.84
C HIS A 136 8.69 -14.89 8.53
N ALA A 137 9.47 -15.66 7.77
CA ALA A 137 10.32 -16.71 8.33
C ALA A 137 11.46 -16.12 9.18
N GLY A 138 12.09 -15.02 8.74
CA GLY A 138 13.07 -14.33 9.56
C GLY A 138 12.48 -13.64 10.78
N LEU A 139 11.26 -13.09 10.70
CA LEU A 139 10.54 -12.59 11.88
C LEU A 139 10.39 -13.69 12.94
N LEU A 140 9.91 -14.88 12.54
CA LEU A 140 9.74 -16.00 13.47
C LEU A 140 11.07 -16.44 14.10
N ARG A 141 12.16 -16.44 13.34
CA ARG A 141 13.50 -16.76 13.85
C ARG A 141 13.99 -15.72 14.86
N GLU A 142 13.80 -14.43 14.60
CA GLU A 142 14.17 -13.36 15.52
C GLU A 142 13.36 -13.44 16.84
N LEU A 143 12.05 -13.67 16.75
CA LEU A 143 11.19 -13.87 17.93
C LEU A 143 11.62 -15.10 18.75
N ALA A 144 11.90 -16.21 18.08
CA ALA A 144 12.37 -17.43 18.75
C ALA A 144 13.73 -17.23 19.44
N ALA A 145 14.66 -16.48 18.83
CA ALA A 145 15.95 -16.14 19.42
C ALA A 145 15.83 -15.25 20.68
N MET A 146 14.69 -14.56 20.86
CA MET A 146 14.36 -13.82 22.07
C MET A 146 13.63 -14.68 23.12
N GLY A 147 13.36 -15.96 22.83
CA GLY A 147 12.63 -16.85 23.72
C GLY A 147 11.10 -16.67 23.66
N LEU A 148 10.60 -15.94 22.66
CA LEU A 148 9.17 -15.83 22.40
C LEU A 148 8.69 -17.07 21.64
N VAL A 149 7.59 -17.66 22.10
CA VAL A 149 7.09 -18.95 21.60
C VAL A 149 5.80 -18.71 20.82
N HIS A 150 5.77 -19.17 19.57
CA HIS A 150 4.56 -19.13 18.74
C HIS A 150 3.42 -19.94 19.38
N GLY A 151 2.20 -19.44 19.29
CA GLY A 151 1.02 -20.04 19.93
C GLY A 151 0.92 -19.83 21.44
N LYS A 152 1.98 -19.31 22.09
CA LYS A 152 1.97 -18.98 23.52
C LYS A 152 2.11 -17.49 23.79
N HIS A 153 3.09 -16.82 23.18
CA HIS A 153 3.33 -15.39 23.38
C HIS A 153 2.85 -14.56 22.17
N TYR A 154 2.78 -15.18 21.00
CA TYR A 154 2.27 -14.53 19.79
C TYR A 154 1.66 -15.55 18.84
N ARG A 155 0.70 -15.11 18.03
CA ARG A 155 0.22 -15.79 16.83
C ARG A 155 0.36 -14.81 15.69
N GLN A 156 1.23 -15.13 14.75
CA GLN A 156 1.45 -14.33 13.56
C GLN A 156 0.86 -15.09 12.38
N MET A 157 -0.14 -14.52 11.71
CA MET A 157 -0.69 -15.11 10.50
C MET A 157 0.21 -14.80 9.31
N LEU A 158 0.31 -15.75 8.40
CA LEU A 158 1.05 -15.58 7.15
C LEU A 158 0.16 -14.84 6.15
N VAL A 159 0.54 -13.61 5.82
CA VAL A 159 -0.03 -12.86 4.71
C VAL A 159 1.00 -12.86 3.58
N GLY A 160 0.86 -13.80 2.66
CA GLY A 160 1.78 -14.01 1.55
C GLY A 160 1.42 -13.18 0.31
N ALA A 161 2.32 -13.21 -0.68
CA ALA A 161 2.04 -12.69 -2.01
C ALA A 161 0.79 -13.39 -2.60
N GLY A 162 -0.07 -12.64 -3.27
CA GLY A 162 -1.34 -13.12 -3.82
C GLY A 162 -2.53 -13.05 -2.84
N PHE A 163 -2.31 -12.76 -1.56
CA PHE A 163 -3.41 -12.63 -0.60
C PHE A 163 -4.28 -11.40 -0.96
N PRO A 164 -5.61 -11.55 -1.10
CA PRO A 164 -6.49 -10.43 -1.39
C PRO A 164 -6.82 -9.65 -0.12
N LEU A 165 -6.63 -8.32 -0.18
CA LEU A 165 -7.16 -7.38 0.79
C LEU A 165 -8.45 -6.78 0.21
N PRO A 166 -9.63 -7.24 0.66
CA PRO A 166 -10.90 -6.74 0.15
C PRO A 166 -11.02 -5.24 0.42
N GLY A 167 -11.70 -4.54 -0.49
CA GLY A 167 -12.08 -3.15 -0.25
C GLY A 167 -13.06 -3.07 0.91
N ALA A 168 -12.93 -2.04 1.74
CA ALA A 168 -13.74 -1.91 2.94
C ALA A 168 -15.22 -1.68 2.61
N THR A 169 -16.07 -2.61 3.03
CA THR A 169 -17.51 -2.38 3.25
C THR A 169 -17.83 -2.15 4.73
N GLY A 170 -16.81 -2.02 5.58
CA GLY A 170 -16.90 -1.86 7.03
C GLY A 170 -15.52 -1.72 7.69
N TYR A 171 -15.45 -1.95 9.00
CA TYR A 171 -14.21 -1.86 9.79
C TYR A 171 -13.55 -3.21 10.05
N GLU A 172 -13.95 -4.25 9.31
CA GLU A 172 -13.34 -5.57 9.41
C GLU A 172 -11.90 -5.54 8.90
N THR A 173 -11.02 -6.18 9.65
CA THR A 173 -9.62 -6.32 9.29
C THR A 173 -9.33 -7.76 8.90
N ALA A 174 -8.51 -7.96 7.87
CA ALA A 174 -7.81 -9.22 7.71
C ALA A 174 -6.91 -9.41 8.95
N PRO A 175 -7.11 -10.45 9.77
CA PRO A 175 -6.35 -10.60 10.98
C PRO A 175 -4.89 -10.81 10.60
N HIS A 176 -3.98 -10.20 11.36
CA HIS A 176 -2.56 -10.26 11.08
C HIS A 176 -1.82 -10.96 12.20
N GLY A 177 -2.10 -10.60 13.45
CA GLY A 177 -1.54 -11.33 14.58
C GLY A 177 -2.14 -10.92 15.91
N ALA A 178 -1.92 -11.78 16.90
CA ALA A 178 -2.27 -11.53 18.29
C ALA A 178 -1.01 -11.67 19.15
N TYR A 179 -0.86 -10.81 20.14
CA TYR A 179 0.36 -10.71 20.96
C TYR A 179 -0.03 -10.62 22.42
N THR A 180 0.57 -11.48 23.27
CA THR A 180 0.28 -11.45 24.70
C THR A 180 0.91 -10.22 25.36
N GLN A 181 0.54 -9.99 26.62
CA GLN A 181 1.13 -8.96 27.46
C GLN A 181 2.67 -9.05 27.49
N ARG A 182 3.22 -10.26 27.67
CA ARG A 182 4.66 -10.47 27.66
C ARG A 182 5.32 -9.99 26.37
N PHE A 183 4.70 -10.25 25.22
CA PHE A 183 5.22 -9.79 23.94
C PHE A 183 5.27 -8.26 23.87
N VAL A 184 4.19 -7.59 24.30
CA VAL A 184 4.09 -6.11 24.30
C VAL A 184 5.10 -5.46 25.27
N ASP A 185 5.45 -6.16 26.35
CA ASP A 185 6.46 -5.71 27.31
C ASP A 185 7.89 -5.86 26.74
N GLU A 186 8.17 -6.91 25.95
CA GLU A 186 9.50 -7.16 25.36
C GLU A 186 9.76 -6.41 24.04
N ILE A 187 8.71 -6.09 23.27
CA ILE A 187 8.80 -5.47 21.95
C ILE A 187 8.21 -4.06 21.97
N ASP A 188 9.02 -3.05 21.62
CA ASP A 188 8.57 -1.66 21.50
C ASP A 188 7.76 -1.42 20.22
N GLU A 189 8.27 -1.91 19.07
CA GLU A 189 7.60 -1.75 17.78
C GLU A 189 7.69 -3.04 16.96
N LEU A 190 6.57 -3.40 16.33
CA LEU A 190 6.51 -4.42 15.29
C LEU A 190 6.09 -3.72 14.00
N ARG A 191 7.08 -3.35 13.19
CA ARG A 191 6.83 -2.63 11.94
C ARG A 191 6.53 -3.62 10.82
N LEU A 192 5.43 -3.37 10.13
CA LEU A 192 4.98 -4.06 8.94
C LEU A 192 5.18 -3.17 7.72
N ARG A 193 5.95 -3.59 6.73
CA ARG A 193 5.96 -2.98 5.40
C ARG A 193 5.11 -3.84 4.48
N LEU A 194 3.94 -3.30 4.13
CA LEU A 194 2.99 -3.95 3.25
C LEU A 194 3.04 -3.30 1.87
N ARG A 195 3.36 -4.09 0.84
CA ARG A 195 3.25 -3.69 -0.55
C ARG A 195 2.11 -4.46 -1.23
N VAL A 196 1.26 -3.74 -1.95
CA VAL A 196 0.11 -4.28 -2.66
C VAL A 196 0.07 -3.77 -4.10
N THR A 197 -0.61 -4.52 -4.96
CA THR A 197 -1.00 -4.10 -6.31
C THR A 197 -2.51 -3.85 -6.33
N ASP A 198 -2.94 -2.74 -6.91
CA ASP A 198 -4.36 -2.42 -7.06
C ASP A 198 -4.97 -3.01 -8.35
N ALA A 199 -6.27 -2.77 -8.57
CA ALA A 199 -7.00 -3.27 -9.73
C ALA A 199 -6.49 -2.72 -11.08
N VAL A 200 -5.74 -1.61 -11.11
CA VAL A 200 -5.14 -1.04 -12.33
C VAL A 200 -3.67 -1.43 -12.53
N GLY A 201 -3.15 -2.27 -11.63
CA GLY A 201 -1.79 -2.78 -11.66
C GLY A 201 -0.75 -1.83 -11.05
N ASP A 202 -1.16 -0.77 -10.36
CA ASP A 202 -0.24 0.15 -9.68
C ASP A 202 0.14 -0.40 -8.29
N SER A 203 1.41 -0.25 -7.91
CA SER A 203 1.95 -0.74 -6.64
C SER A 203 1.94 0.35 -5.57
N HIS A 204 1.41 0.02 -4.38
CA HIS A 204 1.34 0.90 -3.22
C HIS A 204 2.02 0.23 -2.03
N GLU A 205 2.67 1.02 -1.18
CA GLU A 205 3.39 0.54 -0.01
C GLU A 205 3.06 1.38 1.22
N ARG A 206 2.88 0.74 2.37
CA ARG A 206 2.77 1.43 3.66
C ARG A 206 3.60 0.70 4.70
N VAL A 207 4.32 1.48 5.51
CA VAL A 207 4.94 1.00 6.74
C VAL A 207 4.02 1.36 7.91
N MET A 208 3.65 0.37 8.71
CA MET A 208 2.74 0.51 9.86
C MET A 208 3.42 -0.07 11.10
N ASP A 209 3.18 0.50 12.26
CA ASP A 209 3.60 -0.07 13.54
C ASP A 209 2.42 -0.72 14.23
N LEU A 210 2.43 -2.05 14.30
CA LEU A 210 1.33 -2.84 14.84
C LEU A 210 1.27 -2.81 16.36
N MET A 211 2.31 -2.33 17.05
CA MET A 211 2.33 -2.23 18.52
C MET A 211 1.86 -0.86 19.02
N ARG A 212 1.66 0.10 18.12
CA ARG A 212 1.24 1.45 18.51
C ARG A 212 -0.06 1.39 19.32
N GLY A 213 -0.08 2.00 20.49
CA GLY A 213 -1.25 2.02 21.38
C GLY A 213 -1.37 0.82 22.32
N ALA A 214 -0.66 -0.29 22.07
CA ALA A 214 -0.78 -1.51 22.88
C ALA A 214 -0.53 -1.27 24.38
N ARG A 215 0.47 -0.46 24.73
CA ARG A 215 0.77 -0.12 26.13
C ARG A 215 -0.20 0.88 26.75
N LEU A 216 -0.77 1.78 25.94
CA LEU A 216 -1.70 2.81 26.41
C LEU A 216 -3.09 2.24 26.69
N GLU A 217 -3.54 1.32 25.84
CA GLU A 217 -4.88 0.73 25.91
C GLU A 217 -4.92 -0.55 26.76
N ARG A 218 -3.83 -0.86 27.48
CA ARG A 218 -3.70 -2.10 28.26
C ARG A 218 -4.83 -2.21 29.28
N PRO A 219 -5.53 -3.37 29.33
CA PRO A 219 -6.52 -3.64 30.37
C PRO A 219 -5.88 -3.46 31.75
N GLY A 220 -6.44 -2.56 32.56
CA GLY A 220 -5.95 -2.25 33.91
C GLY A 220 -5.06 -1.00 34.03
N ALA A 221 -4.63 -0.36 32.94
CA ALA A 221 -3.82 0.86 32.99
C ALA A 221 -4.57 2.08 33.58
N ALA A 222 -5.91 2.04 33.65
CA ALA A 222 -6.76 3.15 34.08
C ALA A 222 -7.28 3.06 35.54
N ARG A 223 -6.67 2.28 36.44
CA ARG A 223 -7.09 2.19 37.85
C ARG A 223 -6.19 2.91 38.87
N SER A 224 -5.18 3.66 38.43
CA SER A 224 -4.21 4.28 39.35
C SER A 224 -4.21 5.81 39.41
N GLY A 225 -5.28 6.48 38.93
CA GLY A 225 -5.28 7.95 38.77
C GLY A 225 -6.53 8.72 39.20
N LEU A 226 -7.55 8.09 39.79
CA LEU A 226 -8.72 8.79 40.33
C LEU A 226 -8.95 8.37 41.78
N ILE A 227 -8.10 8.88 42.68
CA ILE A 227 -8.53 9.14 44.05
C ILE A 227 -9.27 10.47 43.96
N VAL A 228 -10.59 10.41 43.79
CA VAL A 228 -11.46 11.53 44.14
C VAL A 228 -11.64 11.44 45.65
N GLU A 229 -10.96 12.30 46.40
CA GLU A 229 -11.31 12.49 47.81
C GLU A 229 -12.77 12.94 47.90
N PRO A 230 -13.62 12.28 48.71
CA PRO A 230 -14.91 12.82 49.04
C PRO A 230 -14.70 13.98 50.01
N GLY A 231 -14.85 15.21 49.49
CA GLY A 231 -14.89 16.41 50.30
C GLY A 231 -16.07 16.36 51.27
N VAL A 232 -15.74 16.55 52.55
CA VAL A 232 -16.64 16.89 53.67
C VAL A 232 -17.08 18.35 53.53
#